data_AF-A0A7J2VAH6-F1
#
_entry.id   AF-A0A7J2VAH6-F1
#
_cell.length_a   1.000
_cell.length_b   1.000
_cell.length_c   1.000
_cell.angle_alpha   90.00
_cell.angle_beta   90.00
_cell.angle_gamma   90.00
#
_symmetry.space_group_name_H-M   'P 1'
#
loop_
_entity.id
_entity.type
_entity.pdbx_description
1 polymer ?
#
loop_
_entity_poly.entity_id
_entity_poly.type
_entity_poly.pdbx_seq_one_letter_code
_entity_poly.pdbx_strand_id
1 'polypeptide(L)'
;MNPKLLRAALLMVEATSIPLIVLGFLYLVTGYQLLNPGIQLIPRPRVIHTDAVLRITLVAVSILHGYGGLLLLIARLARSNLLRASLFILVHILLIVFLALVVFLEISLSSFPP
;
A
#
# COMPACT_ATOMS: atom_id res chain seq x y z
N MET A 1 -16.66 -17.19 2.57
CA MET A 1 -15.60 -16.82 1.60
C MET A 1 -15.02 -18.11 1.05
N ASN A 2 -14.69 -18.19 -0.23
CA ASN A 2 -14.12 -19.40 -0.82
C ASN A 2 -12.75 -19.71 -0.17
N PRO A 3 -12.43 -20.96 0.22
CA PRO A 3 -11.14 -21.31 0.80
C PRO A 3 -9.94 -20.96 -0.10
N LYS A 4 -10.11 -21.00 -1.43
CA LYS A 4 -9.08 -20.56 -2.38
C LYS A 4 -8.76 -19.07 -2.23
N LEU A 5 -9.80 -18.24 -2.08
CA LEU A 5 -9.63 -16.80 -1.89
C LEU A 5 -8.96 -16.49 -0.55
N LEU A 6 -9.29 -17.23 0.50
CA LEU A 6 -8.65 -17.08 1.81
C LEU A 6 -7.16 -17.40 1.75
N ARG A 7 -6.79 -18.50 1.07
CA ARG A 7 -5.39 -18.87 0.86
C ARG A 7 -4.65 -17.83 0.02
N ALA A 8 -5.27 -17.29 -1.03
CA ALA A 8 -4.68 -16.24 -1.84
C ALA A 8 -4.44 -14.96 -1.03
N ALA A 9 -5.40 -14.54 -0.19
CA ALA A 9 -5.25 -13.38 0.68
C ALA A 9 -4.12 -13.56 1.72
N LEU A 10 -4.00 -14.75 2.31
CA LEU A 10 -2.90 -15.11 3.21
C LEU A 10 -1.54 -15.01 2.51
N LEU A 11 -1.39 -15.68 1.37
CA LEU A 11 -0.15 -15.65 0.59
C LEU A 11 0.21 -14.22 0.16
N MET A 12 -0.79 -13.42 -0.22
CA MET A 12 -0.59 -12.02 -0.59
C MET A 12 -0.03 -11.20 0.57
N VAL A 13 -0.61 -11.33 1.78
CA VAL A 13 -0.14 -10.64 2.99
C VAL A 13 1.26 -11.10 3.36
N GLU A 14 1.52 -12.41 3.37
CA GLU A 14 2.83 -12.99 3.71
C GLU A 14 3.92 -12.51 2.74
N ALA A 15 3.67 -12.61 1.43
CA ALA A 15 4.63 -12.21 0.41
C ALA A 15 4.92 -10.70 0.41
N THR A 16 3.95 -9.88 0.81
CA THR A 16 4.08 -8.41 0.81
C THR A 16 4.60 -7.85 2.13
N SER A 17 4.55 -8.60 3.24
CA SER A 17 4.88 -8.10 4.58
C SER A 17 6.32 -7.59 4.69
N ILE A 18 7.30 -8.40 4.29
CA ILE A 18 8.72 -8.03 4.39
C ILE A 18 9.05 -6.87 3.43
N PRO A 19 8.69 -6.92 2.13
CA PRO A 19 8.89 -5.78 1.23
C PRO A 19 8.25 -4.50 1.75
N LEU A 20 7.04 -4.57 2.29
CA LEU A 20 6.34 -3.40 2.81
C LEU A 20 7.05 -2.78 4.01
N ILE A 21 7.54 -3.61 4.94
CA ILE A 21 8.29 -3.12 6.11
C ILE A 21 9.57 -2.43 5.67
N VAL A 22 10.32 -3.03 4.74
CA VAL A 22 11.58 -2.47 4.25
C VAL A 22 11.34 -1.14 3.52
N LEU A 23 10.39 -1.11 2.59
CA LEU A 23 10.06 0.11 1.83
C LEU A 23 9.44 1.18 2.75
N GLY A 24 8.55 0.79 3.65
CA GLY A 24 7.92 1.70 4.61
C GLY A 24 8.95 2.35 5.53
N PHE A 25 9.89 1.56 6.07
CA PHE A 25 11.00 2.09 6.86
C PHE A 25 11.86 3.06 6.05
N LEU A 26 12.22 2.69 4.81
CA LEU A 26 13.01 3.54 3.92
C LEU A 26 12.31 4.88 3.65
N TYR A 27 11.02 4.87 3.35
CA TYR A 27 10.23 6.09 3.08
C TYR A 27 10.00 6.93 4.33
N LEU A 28 9.81 6.29 5.48
CA LEU A 28 9.66 7.00 6.75
C LEU A 28 10.95 7.71 7.15
N VAL A 29 12.10 7.03 7.08
CA VAL A 29 13.40 7.63 7.41
C VAL A 29 13.75 8.74 6.43
N THR A 30 13.66 8.49 5.12
CA THR A 30 13.97 9.51 4.11
C THR A 30 13.00 10.70 4.17
N GLY A 31 11.71 10.47 4.38
CA GLY A 31 10.72 11.52 4.57
C GLY A 31 11.01 12.36 5.81
N TYR A 32 11.40 11.73 6.92
CA TYR A 32 11.77 12.45 8.14
C TYR A 32 13.02 13.32 7.96
N GLN A 33 14.04 12.82 7.24
CA GLN A 33 15.25 13.60 6.91
C GLN A 33 14.96 14.79 5.99
N LEU A 34 13.99 14.68 5.07
CA LEU A 34 13.57 15.80 4.23
C LEU A 34 12.94 16.94 5.04
N LEU A 35 12.21 16.60 6.10
CA LEU A 35 11.62 17.58 7.02
C LEU A 35 12.62 18.11 8.04
N ASN A 36 13.66 17.33 8.38
CA ASN A 36 14.64 17.64 9.42
C ASN A 36 16.07 17.50 8.87
N PRO A 37 16.63 18.53 8.22
CA PRO A 37 17.92 18.45 7.53
C PRO A 37 19.12 18.19 8.46
N GLY A 38 18.96 18.34 9.78
CA GLY A 38 19.98 17.99 10.78
C GLY A 38 20.22 16.49 10.94
N ILE A 39 19.38 15.62 10.36
CA ILE A 39 19.51 14.17 10.45
C ILE A 39 20.01 13.60 9.12
N GLN A 40 21.17 12.95 9.16
CA GLN A 40 21.84 12.39 7.97
C GLN A 40 22.11 10.89 8.12
N LEU A 41 21.04 10.09 8.12
CA LEU A 41 21.11 8.63 8.22
C LEU A 41 21.29 7.97 6.84
N ILE A 42 20.53 8.43 5.84
CA ILE A 42 20.56 7.90 4.49
C ILE A 42 21.11 8.96 3.53
N PRO A 43 22.10 8.62 2.67
CA PRO A 43 22.61 9.56 1.68
C PRO A 43 21.55 9.84 0.61
N ARG A 44 21.45 11.11 0.20
CA ARG A 44 20.54 11.57 -0.87
C ARG A 44 19.06 11.15 -0.64
N PRO A 45 18.46 11.51 0.51
CA PRO A 45 17.09 11.08 0.85
C PRO A 45 16.06 11.54 -0.18
N ARG A 46 16.27 12.71 -0.82
CA ARG A 46 15.40 13.22 -1.89
C ARG A 46 15.32 12.26 -3.08
N VAL A 47 16.46 11.71 -3.52
CA VAL A 47 16.52 10.81 -4.69
C VAL A 47 15.69 9.56 -4.43
N ILE A 48 15.84 8.95 -3.26
CA ILE A 48 15.09 7.76 -2.85
C ILE A 48 13.60 8.06 -2.77
N HIS A 49 13.23 9.18 -2.15
CA HIS A 49 11.82 9.52 -1.94
C HIS A 49 11.09 9.88 -3.24
N THR A 50 11.80 10.47 -4.22
CA THR A 50 11.24 10.83 -5.53
C THR A 50 11.37 9.73 -6.58
N ASP A 51 12.13 8.67 -6.33
CA ASP A 51 12.32 7.57 -7.28
C ASP A 51 10.97 6.92 -7.65
N ALA A 52 10.67 6.87 -8.95
CA ALA A 52 9.38 6.39 -9.45
C ALA A 52 9.20 4.88 -9.23
N VAL A 53 10.27 4.09 -9.39
CA VAL A 53 10.22 2.64 -9.21
C VAL A 53 9.93 2.32 -7.75
N LEU A 54 10.62 2.95 -6.82
CA LEU A 54 10.40 2.76 -5.38
C LEU A 54 9.01 3.23 -4.95
N ARG A 55 8.52 4.37 -5.45
CA ARG A 55 7.17 4.87 -5.15
C ARG A 55 6.09 3.93 -5.64
N ILE A 56 6.14 3.53 -6.91
CA ILE A 56 5.18 2.61 -7.51
C ILE A 56 5.22 1.26 -6.78
N THR A 57 6.42 0.76 -6.46
CA THR A 57 6.57 -0.50 -5.72
C THR A 57 5.96 -0.39 -4.32
N LEU A 58 6.25 0.67 -3.57
CA LEU A 58 5.68 0.90 -2.24
C LEU A 58 4.15 0.92 -2.32
N VAL A 59 3.58 1.65 -3.28
CA VAL A 59 2.13 1.74 -3.45
C VAL A 59 1.53 0.38 -3.82
N ALA A 60 2.11 -0.33 -4.79
CA ALA A 60 1.63 -1.63 -5.23
C ALA A 60 1.65 -2.65 -4.08
N VAL A 61 2.77 -2.73 -3.34
CA VAL A 61 2.90 -3.64 -2.19
C VAL A 61 1.93 -3.24 -1.07
N SER A 62 1.77 -1.94 -0.78
CA SER A 62 0.83 -1.45 0.24
C SER A 62 -0.61 -1.80 -0.10
N ILE A 63 -1.01 -1.64 -1.37
CA ILE A 63 -2.35 -1.99 -1.86
C ILE A 63 -2.60 -3.48 -1.71
N LEU A 64 -1.67 -4.32 -2.19
CA LEU A 64 -1.82 -5.77 -2.11
C LEU A 64 -1.89 -6.23 -0.65
N HIS A 65 -0.98 -5.75 0.19
CA HIS A 65 -0.96 -6.09 1.62
C HIS A 65 -2.24 -5.65 2.33
N GLY A 66 -2.64 -4.39 2.17
CA GLY A 66 -3.82 -3.83 2.81
C GLY A 66 -5.10 -4.50 2.35
N TYR A 67 -5.25 -4.75 1.05
CA TYR A 67 -6.40 -5.46 0.49
C TYR A 67 -6.49 -6.89 1.03
N GLY A 68 -5.40 -7.66 0.95
CA GLY A 68 -5.34 -9.01 1.51
C GLY A 68 -5.68 -9.04 3.01
N GLY A 69 -5.09 -8.13 3.78
CA GLY A 69 -5.34 -8.00 5.22
C GLY A 69 -6.81 -7.68 5.54
N LEU A 70 -7.44 -6.77 4.80
CA LEU A 70 -8.85 -6.45 4.94
C LEU A 70 -9.75 -7.64 4.61
N LEU A 71 -9.43 -8.41 3.56
CA LEU A 71 -10.19 -9.62 3.22
C LEU A 71 -10.12 -10.66 4.34
N LEU A 72 -8.93 -10.88 4.92
CA LEU A 72 -8.75 -11.78 6.07
C LEU A 72 -9.52 -11.29 7.30
N LEU A 73 -9.50 -9.98 7.56
CA LEU A 73 -10.22 -9.37 8.66
C LEU A 73 -11.74 -9.53 8.51
N ILE A 74 -12.27 -9.28 7.31
CA ILE A 74 -13.69 -9.50 6.99
C ILE A 74 -14.06 -10.98 7.17
N ALA A 75 -13.22 -11.90 6.68
CA ALA A 75 -13.46 -13.33 6.83
C ALA A 75 -13.54 -13.75 8.30
N ARG A 76 -12.70 -13.15 9.16
CA ARG A 76 -12.64 -13.44 10.60
C ARG A 76 -13.76 -12.79 11.41
N LEU A 77 -14.09 -11.53 11.12
CA LEU A 77 -14.97 -10.71 11.97
C LEU A 77 -16.43 -10.67 11.50
N ALA A 78 -16.68 -10.76 10.19
CA ALA A 78 -18.05 -10.65 9.67
C ALA A 78 -18.82 -11.95 9.88
N ARG A 79 -19.71 -11.96 10.88
CA ARG A 79 -20.54 -13.11 11.26
C ARG A 79 -21.75 -13.32 10.33
N SER A 80 -22.36 -12.23 9.83
CA SER A 80 -23.50 -12.32 8.92
C SER A 80 -23.06 -12.23 7.45
N ASN A 81 -23.79 -12.93 6.57
CA ASN A 81 -23.51 -12.91 5.13
C ASN A 81 -23.74 -11.51 4.54
N LEU A 82 -24.73 -10.77 5.04
CA LEU A 82 -25.01 -9.40 4.61
C LEU A 82 -23.84 -8.46 4.97
N LEU A 83 -23.39 -8.46 6.23
CA LEU A 83 -22.27 -7.62 6.67
C LEU A 83 -21.00 -7.95 5.87
N ARG A 84 -20.73 -9.24 5.66
CA ARG A 84 -19.60 -9.68 4.86
C ARG A 84 -19.67 -9.11 3.44
N ALA A 85 -20.82 -9.24 2.77
CA ALA A 85 -21.02 -8.72 1.42
C ALA A 85 -20.86 -7.19 1.36
N SER A 86 -21.45 -6.46 2.30
CA SER A 86 -21.32 -5.00 2.38
C SER A 86 -19.88 -4.55 2.59
N LEU A 87 -19.13 -5.20 3.50
CA LEU A 87 -17.73 -4.88 3.73
C LEU A 87 -16.86 -5.21 2.52
N PHE A 88 -17.14 -6.31 1.81
CA PHE A 88 -16.47 -6.63 0.55
C PHE A 88 -16.66 -5.52 -0.47
N ILE A 89 -17.91 -5.10 -0.71
CA ILE A 89 -18.21 -4.03 -1.66
C ILE A 89 -17.49 -2.74 -1.27
N LEU A 90 -17.55 -2.37 0.01
CA LEU A 90 -16.87 -1.18 0.54
C LEU A 90 -15.36 -1.22 0.28
N VAL A 91 -14.69 -2.34 0.59
CA VAL A 91 -13.25 -2.49 0.35
C VAL A 91 -12.91 -2.36 -1.14
N HIS A 92 -13.74 -2.90 -2.04
CA HIS A 92 -13.52 -2.75 -3.48
C HIS A 92 -13.70 -1.30 -3.94
N ILE A 93 -14.72 -0.60 -3.46
CA ILE A 93 -14.94 0.81 -3.79
C ILE A 93 -13.75 1.65 -3.30
N LEU A 94 -13.33 1.46 -2.05
CA LEU A 94 -12.17 2.17 -1.49
C LEU A 94 -10.90 1.89 -2.29
N LEU A 95 -10.69 0.63 -2.70
CA LEU A 95 -9.55 0.24 -3.53
C LEU A 95 -9.57 0.94 -4.90
N ILE A 96 -10.73 0.96 -5.57
CA ILE A 96 -10.87 1.62 -6.88
C ILE A 96 -10.60 3.12 -6.75
N VAL A 97 -11.19 3.78 -5.75
CA VAL A 97 -10.99 5.21 -5.50
C VAL A 97 -9.51 5.50 -5.19
N PHE A 98 -8.89 4.70 -4.33
CA PHE A 98 -7.48 4.85 -4.00
C PHE A 98 -6.58 4.65 -5.23
N LEU A 99 -6.84 3.63 -6.04
CA LEU A 99 -6.07 3.37 -7.25
C LEU A 99 -6.24 4.50 -8.28
N ALA A 100 -7.45 5.01 -8.46
CA ALA A 100 -7.70 6.17 -9.33
C ALA A 100 -6.94 7.41 -8.86
N LEU A 101 -6.91 7.67 -7.55
CA LEU A 101 -6.15 8.76 -6.95
C LEU A 101 -4.64 8.59 -7.20
N VAL A 102 -4.09 7.39 -6.96
CA VAL A 102 -2.67 7.09 -7.20
C VAL A 102 -2.32 7.33 -8.66
N VAL A 103 -3.11 6.80 -9.60
CA VAL A 103 -2.87 6.97 -11.04
C VAL A 103 -2.91 8.45 -11.43
N PHE A 104 -3.90 9.20 -10.91
CA PHE A 104 -3.99 10.64 -11.15
C PHE A 104 -2.76 11.40 -10.64
N LEU A 105 -2.31 11.09 -9.42
CA LEU A 105 -1.11 11.71 -8.83
C LEU A 105 0.13 11.37 -9.64
N GLU A 106 0.26 10.13 -10.10
CA GLU A 106 1.44 9.68 -10.85
C GLU A 106 1.52 10.33 -12.24
N ILE A 107 0.39 10.43 -12.94
CA ILE A 107 0.29 11.18 -14.19
C ILE A 107 0.66 12.65 -13.97
N SER A 108 0.14 13.25 -12.90
CA SER A 108 0.40 14.65 -12.57
C SER A 108 1.89 14.90 -12.27
N LEU A 109 2.54 14.02 -11.50
CA LEU A 109 3.97 14.09 -11.22
C LEU A 109 4.84 13.87 -12.48
N SER A 110 4.43 12.99 -13.39
CA SER A 110 5.15 12.78 -14.66
C SER A 110 5.01 13.95 -15.64
N SER A 111 3.91 14.70 -15.55
CA SER A 111 3.62 15.86 -16.41
C SER A 111 4.37 17.13 -15.98
N PHE A 112 4.85 17.17 -14.73
CA PHE A 112 5.62 18.29 -14.17
C PHE A 112 6.92 17.74 -13.54
N PRO A 113 7.94 17.41 -14.36
CA PRO A 113 9.21 16.97 -13.81
C PRO A 113 9.84 18.07 -12.93
N PRO A 114 10.55 17.67 -11.85
CA PRO A 114 11.14 18.59 -10.87
C PRO A 114 12.25 19.47 -11.44
#